data_AF-A0A1F4E4W4-F1
#
_entry.id   AF-A0A1F4E4W4-F1
#
_cell.length_a   1.000
_cell.length_b   1.000
_cell.length_c   1.000
_cell.angle_alpha   90.00
_cell.angle_beta   90.00
_cell.angle_gamma   90.00
#
_symmetry.space_group_name_H-M   'P 1'
#
loop_
_entity.id
_entity.type
_entity.pdbx_description
1 polymer ?
#
loop_
_entity_poly.entity_id
_entity_poly.type
_entity_poly.pdbx_seq_one_letter_code
_entity_poly.pdbx_strand_id
1 'polypeptide(L)'
;MATGLKRTTPLLIAAGALALFSGAATAQSVTYENTVKKILSERCMGCHGKGAPTLAEFDKDKEGWKKKMKGPRIDTYENLRILVNGSDAGAVMRRLDDGKSTKDGKPGNMYAFLGENDAERAQRLDTMKKWVGNWTLKRRKEMTESELGAIKAAEK
;
A
#
# COMPACT_ATOMS: atom_id res chain seq x y z
N MET A 1 -68.20 11.59 44.93
CA MET A 1 -67.88 10.46 44.04
C MET A 1 -68.16 10.88 42.61
N ALA A 2 -67.12 11.10 41.80
CA ALA A 2 -67.12 11.06 40.33
C ALA A 2 -65.74 11.54 39.86
N THR A 3 -64.95 10.61 39.34
CA THR A 3 -63.64 10.77 38.73
C THR A 3 -63.69 11.64 37.48
N GLY A 4 -62.88 12.71 37.43
CA GLY A 4 -62.74 13.59 36.26
C GLY A 4 -61.32 13.56 35.70
N LEU A 5 -61.05 12.62 34.79
CA LEU A 5 -59.82 12.57 34.01
C LEU A 5 -60.01 13.39 32.72
N LYS A 6 -59.46 14.62 32.67
CA LYS A 6 -59.08 15.28 31.41
C LYS A 6 -57.99 16.34 31.67
N ARG A 7 -56.83 16.17 31.05
CA ARG A 7 -56.12 17.30 30.42
C ARG A 7 -55.13 16.78 29.38
N THR A 8 -55.55 16.94 28.14
CA THR A 8 -54.77 16.90 26.91
C THR A 8 -53.77 18.04 26.89
N THR A 9 -52.50 17.75 26.62
CA THR A 9 -51.49 18.76 26.27
C THR A 9 -51.11 18.58 24.80
N PRO A 10 -51.20 19.62 23.96
CA PRO A 10 -50.82 19.55 22.56
C PRO A 10 -49.35 19.94 22.34
N LEU A 11 -48.84 19.46 21.20
CA LEU A 11 -47.83 20.12 20.34
C LEU A 11 -46.40 20.29 20.86
N LEU A 12 -45.44 19.71 20.12
CA LEU A 12 -44.40 20.45 19.40
C LEU A 12 -43.60 19.47 18.52
N ILE A 13 -43.91 19.45 17.23
CA ILE A 13 -43.09 18.86 16.17
C ILE A 13 -41.90 19.81 15.98
N ALA A 14 -40.73 19.46 16.50
CA ALA A 14 -39.48 20.12 16.14
C ALA A 14 -38.85 19.35 14.98
N ALA A 15 -39.19 19.74 13.75
CA ALA A 15 -38.47 19.33 12.54
C ALA A 15 -37.13 20.06 12.50
N GLY A 16 -36.12 19.49 13.16
CA GLY A 16 -34.73 19.92 13.01
C GLY A 16 -34.19 19.43 11.66
N ALA A 17 -34.08 20.32 10.68
CA ALA A 17 -33.40 20.06 9.43
C ALA A 17 -31.91 19.78 9.70
N LEU A 18 -31.55 18.50 9.67
CA LEU A 18 -30.16 18.05 9.72
C LEU A 18 -29.52 18.39 8.36
N ALA A 19 -28.84 19.53 8.27
CA ALA A 19 -28.03 19.87 7.11
C ALA A 19 -26.90 18.83 6.98
N LEU A 20 -27.08 17.90 6.03
CA LEU A 20 -26.05 16.96 5.62
C LEU A 20 -24.93 17.77 4.94
N PHE A 21 -23.90 18.12 5.71
CA PHE A 21 -22.61 18.53 5.14
C PHE A 21 -21.98 17.29 4.49
N SER A 22 -22.34 17.04 3.23
CA SER A 22 -21.60 16.13 2.35
C SER A 22 -20.28 16.80 1.98
N GLY A 23 -19.30 16.72 2.89
CA GLY A 23 -17.92 17.06 2.56
C GLY A 23 -17.48 16.17 1.40
N ALA A 24 -17.25 16.77 0.23
CA ALA A 24 -16.64 16.07 -0.88
C ALA A 24 -15.23 15.66 -0.46
N ALA A 25 -15.07 14.41 -0.03
CA ALA A 25 -13.77 13.81 0.16
C ALA A 25 -13.12 13.73 -1.22
N THR A 26 -12.28 14.72 -1.55
CA THR A 26 -11.42 14.64 -2.73
C THR A 26 -10.55 13.40 -2.55
N ALA A 27 -10.69 12.41 -3.43
CA ALA A 27 -9.83 11.25 -3.43
C ALA A 27 -8.37 11.73 -3.59
N GLN A 28 -7.59 11.69 -2.51
CA GLN A 28 -6.19 12.08 -2.53
C GLN A 28 -5.43 11.16 -3.50
N SER A 29 -4.53 11.74 -4.29
CA SER A 29 -3.70 10.99 -5.23
C SER A 29 -2.86 9.95 -4.49
N VAL A 30 -2.80 8.74 -5.04
CA VAL A 30 -1.96 7.66 -4.51
C VAL A 30 -0.51 7.91 -4.94
N THR A 31 0.29 8.48 -4.04
CA THR A 31 1.72 8.79 -4.28
C THR A 31 2.59 8.23 -3.16
N TYR A 32 3.92 8.29 -3.34
CA TYR A 32 4.86 7.78 -2.34
C TYR A 32 4.66 8.50 -1.00
N GLU A 33 4.70 9.83 -1.00
CA GLU A 33 4.56 10.63 0.22
C GLU A 33 3.17 10.48 0.87
N ASN A 34 2.11 10.46 0.08
CA ASN A 34 0.74 10.44 0.61
C ASN A 34 0.31 9.07 1.15
N THR A 35 0.80 7.97 0.57
CA THR A 35 0.24 6.62 0.85
C THR A 35 1.31 5.55 1.10
N VAL A 36 2.25 5.36 0.17
CA VAL A 36 3.16 4.20 0.19
C VAL A 36 4.16 4.29 1.34
N LYS A 37 4.69 5.47 1.63
CA LYS A 37 5.65 5.70 2.71
C LYS A 37 5.11 5.22 4.06
N LYS A 38 3.82 5.48 4.33
CA LYS A 38 3.15 5.00 5.56
C LYS A 38 3.11 3.47 5.60
N ILE A 39 2.68 2.81 4.52
CA ILE A 39 2.65 1.34 4.44
C ILE A 39 4.03 0.74 4.71
N LEU A 40 5.08 1.28 4.06
CA LEU A 40 6.45 0.81 4.23
C LEU A 40 6.96 1.05 5.65
N SER A 41 6.65 2.21 6.24
CA SER A 41 7.06 2.57 7.60
C SER A 41 6.50 1.59 8.65
N GLU A 42 5.25 1.19 8.49
CA GLU A 42 4.54 0.33 9.45
C GLU A 42 4.94 -1.14 9.33
N ARG A 43 5.33 -1.60 8.14
CA ARG A 43 5.42 -3.03 7.84
C ARG A 43 6.79 -3.51 7.34
N CYS A 44 7.64 -2.64 6.83
CA CYS A 44 8.85 -3.04 6.09
C CYS A 44 10.17 -2.58 6.73
N MET A 45 10.18 -1.48 7.49
CA MET A 45 11.41 -0.81 7.92
C MET A 45 12.29 -1.61 8.89
N GLY A 46 11.73 -2.60 9.60
CA GLY A 46 12.53 -3.49 10.46
C GLY A 46 13.64 -4.22 9.68
N CYS A 47 13.37 -4.61 8.43
CA CYS A 47 14.30 -5.38 7.59
C CYS A 47 14.87 -4.57 6.41
N HIS A 48 14.21 -3.47 6.04
CA HIS A 48 14.55 -2.64 4.87
C HIS A 48 14.82 -1.15 5.20
N GLY A 49 14.98 -0.80 6.48
CA GLY A 49 15.23 0.57 6.94
C GLY A 49 16.71 0.99 6.90
N LYS A 50 17.08 2.04 7.65
CA LYS A 50 18.45 2.60 7.71
C LYS A 50 19.56 1.58 8.01
N GLY A 51 19.25 0.54 8.79
CA GLY A 51 20.20 -0.53 9.13
C GLY A 51 20.33 -1.64 8.09
N ALA A 52 19.65 -1.50 6.94
CA ALA A 52 19.67 -2.46 5.84
C ALA A 52 20.71 -2.05 4.77
N PRO A 53 21.29 -3.02 4.03
CA PRO A 53 22.24 -2.73 2.94
C PRO A 53 21.58 -2.01 1.76
N THR A 54 22.34 -1.21 1.02
CA THR A 54 21.94 -0.81 -0.35
C THR A 54 21.72 -2.04 -1.23
N LEU A 55 21.06 -1.89 -2.38
CA LEU A 55 20.89 -3.00 -3.32
C LEU A 55 22.23 -3.60 -3.75
N ALA A 56 23.22 -2.74 -4.05
CA ALA A 56 24.55 -3.19 -4.46
C ALA A 56 25.29 -3.97 -3.35
N GLU A 57 25.18 -3.55 -2.09
CA GLU A 57 25.74 -4.28 -0.95
C GLU A 57 24.99 -5.58 -0.68
N PHE A 58 23.66 -5.58 -0.83
CA PHE A 58 22.86 -6.79 -0.71
C PHE A 58 23.26 -7.81 -1.78
N ASP A 59 23.45 -7.37 -3.02
CA ASP A 59 23.81 -8.25 -4.13
C ASP A 59 25.20 -8.88 -3.98
N LYS A 60 26.14 -8.18 -3.34
CA LYS A 60 27.48 -8.69 -3.04
C LYS A 60 27.50 -9.83 -2.01
N ASP A 61 26.58 -9.82 -1.04
CA ASP A 61 26.50 -10.84 0.02
C ASP A 61 25.05 -11.16 0.40
N LYS A 62 24.28 -11.70 -0.55
CA LYS A 62 22.85 -11.98 -0.33
C LYS A 62 22.62 -12.90 0.85
N GLU A 63 23.42 -13.94 0.97
CA GLU A 63 23.22 -14.97 1.99
C GLU A 63 23.61 -14.45 3.39
N GLY A 64 24.68 -13.65 3.52
CA GLY A 64 25.03 -13.01 4.78
C GLY A 64 23.95 -12.03 5.26
N TRP A 65 23.38 -11.23 4.35
CA TRP A 65 22.30 -10.30 4.71
C TRP A 65 20.99 -11.02 5.05
N LYS A 66 20.62 -12.08 4.32
CA LYS A 66 19.46 -12.91 4.66
C LYS A 66 19.59 -13.56 6.04
N LYS A 67 20.77 -14.07 6.40
CA LYS A 67 21.03 -14.62 7.75
C LYS A 67 20.86 -13.57 8.85
N LYS A 68 21.08 -12.29 8.54
CA LYS A 68 20.83 -11.15 9.42
C LYS A 68 19.40 -10.62 9.36
N MET A 69 18.51 -11.29 8.60
CA MET A 69 17.13 -10.88 8.36
C MET A 69 17.04 -9.46 7.76
N LYS A 70 17.97 -9.11 6.87
CA LYS A 70 17.98 -7.82 6.15
C LYS A 70 17.79 -8.03 4.66
N GLY A 71 16.99 -7.16 4.06
CA GLY A 71 16.87 -7.03 2.61
C GLY A 71 17.46 -5.71 2.10
N PRO A 72 17.35 -5.39 0.80
CA PRO A 72 17.79 -4.09 0.28
C PRO A 72 17.05 -2.93 0.96
N ARG A 73 17.76 -1.86 1.28
CA ARG A 73 17.22 -0.64 1.88
C ARG A 73 16.18 0.00 0.95
N ILE A 74 15.04 0.41 1.51
CA ILE A 74 13.92 1.09 0.79
C ILE A 74 13.35 2.27 1.60
N ASP A 75 14.14 2.79 2.54
CA ASP A 75 13.72 3.84 3.48
C ASP A 75 13.54 5.24 2.86
N THR A 76 13.94 5.41 1.60
CA THR A 76 13.69 6.62 0.80
C THR A 76 13.04 6.26 -0.54
N TYR A 77 12.44 7.26 -1.18
CA TYR A 77 11.85 7.10 -2.51
C TYR A 77 12.87 6.60 -3.54
N GLU A 78 14.09 7.15 -3.50
CA GLU A 78 15.19 6.80 -4.41
C GLU A 78 15.64 5.36 -4.23
N ASN A 79 15.73 4.89 -2.99
CA ASN A 79 16.07 3.51 -2.69
C ASN A 79 14.97 2.54 -3.14
N LEU A 80 13.70 2.91 -2.93
CA LEU A 80 12.56 2.10 -3.34
C LEU A 80 12.42 2.02 -4.87
N ARG A 81 12.54 3.15 -5.58
CA ARG A 81 12.31 3.21 -7.03
C ARG A 81 13.29 2.35 -7.83
N ILE A 82 14.50 2.12 -7.31
CA ILE A 82 15.47 1.18 -7.90
C ILE A 82 14.86 -0.21 -8.13
N LEU A 83 14.03 -0.67 -7.19
CA LEU A 83 13.37 -1.99 -7.18
C LEU A 83 12.01 -1.98 -7.88
N VAL A 84 11.50 -0.79 -8.25
CA VAL A 84 10.19 -0.61 -8.90
C VAL A 84 10.41 -0.40 -10.40
N ASN A 85 11.11 0.66 -10.78
CA ASN A 85 11.36 1.06 -12.18
C ASN A 85 12.83 1.41 -12.48
N GLY A 86 13.77 1.00 -11.61
CA GLY A 86 15.21 1.19 -11.83
C GLY A 86 15.94 -0.08 -12.28
N SER A 87 17.15 -0.27 -11.76
CA SER A 87 18.04 -1.37 -12.18
C SER A 87 17.53 -2.76 -11.82
N ASP A 88 16.65 -2.89 -10.81
CA ASP A 88 15.95 -4.14 -10.48
C ASP A 88 14.43 -3.97 -10.61
N ALA A 89 13.99 -3.30 -11.68
CA ALA A 89 12.57 -3.09 -11.96
C ALA A 89 11.74 -4.38 -11.88
N GLY A 90 10.52 -4.22 -11.36
CA GLY A 90 9.59 -5.33 -11.10
C GLY A 90 9.89 -6.11 -9.81
N ALA A 91 10.97 -5.83 -9.08
CA ALA A 91 11.28 -6.58 -7.86
C ALA A 91 10.23 -6.40 -6.78
N VAL A 92 9.80 -5.17 -6.49
CA VAL A 92 8.70 -4.92 -5.53
C VAL A 92 7.43 -5.67 -5.95
N MET A 93 7.06 -5.59 -7.23
CA MET A 93 5.87 -6.24 -7.77
C MET A 93 5.90 -7.75 -7.56
N ARG A 94 7.01 -8.43 -7.94
CA ARG A 94 7.17 -9.88 -7.74
C ARG A 94 7.11 -10.30 -6.27
N ARG A 95 7.59 -9.45 -5.36
CA ARG A 95 7.70 -9.77 -3.94
C ARG A 95 6.40 -9.54 -3.18
N LEU A 96 5.60 -8.58 -3.65
CA LEU A 96 4.32 -8.22 -3.04
C LEU A 96 3.11 -8.85 -3.75
N ASP A 97 3.26 -9.50 -4.91
CA ASP A 97 2.12 -10.11 -5.62
C ASP A 97 1.40 -11.14 -4.74
N ASP A 98 0.07 -11.17 -4.85
CA ASP A 98 -0.79 -12.11 -4.11
C ASP A 98 -0.84 -13.49 -4.77
N GLY A 99 -0.10 -13.71 -5.85
CA GLY A 99 -0.03 -14.97 -6.58
C GLY A 99 -1.05 -15.05 -7.73
N LYS A 100 -2.02 -14.14 -7.79
CA LYS A 100 -3.03 -14.13 -8.86
C LYS A 100 -2.46 -13.77 -10.24
N SER A 101 -1.29 -13.14 -10.26
CA SER A 101 -0.58 -12.80 -11.49
C SER A 101 0.45 -13.87 -11.89
N THR A 102 0.53 -14.99 -11.15
CA THR A 102 1.49 -16.08 -11.36
C THR A 102 0.81 -17.33 -11.90
N LYS A 103 1.56 -18.20 -12.60
CA LYS A 103 1.04 -19.46 -13.14
C LYS A 103 0.80 -20.53 -12.07
N ASP A 104 1.58 -20.51 -11.00
CA ASP A 104 1.54 -21.49 -9.91
C ASP A 104 0.71 -21.02 -8.71
N GLY A 105 0.13 -19.81 -8.79
CA GLY A 105 -0.70 -19.23 -7.74
C GLY A 105 0.07 -18.84 -6.48
N LYS A 106 1.41 -18.88 -6.49
CA LYS A 106 2.21 -18.64 -5.29
C LYS A 106 2.40 -17.15 -5.06
N PRO A 107 2.06 -16.64 -3.86
CA PRO A 107 2.31 -15.25 -3.53
C PRO A 107 3.82 -14.98 -3.42
N GLY A 108 4.18 -13.72 -3.66
CA GLY A 108 5.51 -13.22 -3.38
C GLY A 108 5.85 -13.35 -1.90
N ASN A 109 7.13 -13.60 -1.58
CA ASN A 109 7.55 -13.87 -0.21
C ASN A 109 7.44 -12.65 0.74
N MET A 110 7.13 -11.46 0.22
CA MET A 110 6.90 -10.26 1.04
C MET A 110 5.41 -9.90 1.17
N TYR A 111 4.50 -10.56 0.43
CA TYR A 111 3.06 -10.31 0.49
C TYR A 111 2.49 -10.47 1.91
N ALA A 112 2.93 -11.50 2.63
CA ALA A 112 2.49 -11.78 3.99
C ALA A 112 2.75 -10.63 4.97
N PHE A 113 3.78 -9.81 4.71
CA PHE A 113 4.14 -8.68 5.58
C PHE A 113 3.36 -7.42 5.26
N LEU A 114 2.55 -7.38 4.20
CA LEU A 114 1.74 -6.19 3.90
C LEU A 114 0.72 -5.89 5.00
N GLY A 115 0.24 -6.90 5.73
CA GLY A 115 -0.78 -6.71 6.76
C GLY A 115 -0.96 -7.94 7.64
N GLU A 116 -1.59 -7.75 8.79
CA GLU A 116 -1.81 -8.78 9.80
C GLU A 116 -2.84 -9.82 9.36
N ASN A 117 -3.79 -9.41 8.51
CA ASN A 117 -4.85 -10.26 7.99
C ASN A 117 -5.02 -10.07 6.47
N ASP A 118 -5.82 -10.94 5.85
CA ASP A 118 -6.01 -10.94 4.39
C ASP A 118 -6.64 -9.65 3.87
N ALA A 119 -7.59 -9.06 4.60
CA ALA A 119 -8.24 -7.83 4.19
C ALA A 119 -7.23 -6.67 4.13
N GLU A 120 -6.37 -6.55 5.15
CA GLU A 120 -5.33 -5.54 5.19
C GLU A 120 -4.27 -5.76 4.11
N ARG A 121 -3.84 -7.01 3.88
CA ARG A 121 -2.90 -7.34 2.79
C ARG A 121 -3.47 -6.97 1.43
N ALA A 122 -4.72 -7.32 1.16
CA ALA A 122 -5.39 -7.01 -0.10
C ALA A 122 -5.53 -5.49 -0.31
N GLN A 123 -5.97 -4.75 0.71
CA GLN A 123 -6.14 -3.30 0.63
C GLN A 123 -4.79 -2.58 0.39
N ARG A 124 -3.74 -2.97 1.11
CA ARG A 124 -2.41 -2.36 0.95
C ARG A 124 -1.78 -2.77 -0.38
N LEU A 125 -1.95 -4.01 -0.84
CA LEU A 125 -1.51 -4.43 -2.16
C LEU A 125 -2.21 -3.62 -3.27
N ASP A 126 -3.52 -3.39 -3.16
CA ASP A 126 -4.28 -2.55 -4.09
C ASP A 126 -3.71 -1.11 -4.12
N THR A 127 -3.36 -0.55 -2.96
CA THR A 127 -2.69 0.76 -2.88
C THR A 127 -1.34 0.74 -3.62
N MET A 128 -0.51 -0.29 -3.39
CA MET A 128 0.77 -0.46 -4.09
C MET A 128 0.58 -0.60 -5.61
N LYS A 129 -0.42 -1.38 -6.05
CA LYS A 129 -0.76 -1.56 -7.47
C LYS A 129 -1.18 -0.23 -8.12
N LYS A 130 -2.05 0.54 -7.46
CA LYS A 130 -2.48 1.87 -7.93
C LYS A 130 -1.30 2.84 -8.05
N TRP A 131 -0.39 2.84 -7.07
CA TRP A 131 0.81 3.68 -7.09
C TRP A 131 1.77 3.32 -8.24
N VAL A 132 2.03 2.02 -8.42
CA VAL A 132 2.89 1.50 -9.50
C VAL A 132 2.26 1.73 -10.87
N GLY A 133 0.93 1.62 -10.99
CA GLY A 133 0.22 1.67 -12.27
C GLY A 133 0.33 0.34 -13.01
N ASN A 134 1.35 0.17 -13.84
CA ASN A 134 1.56 -1.06 -14.61
C ASN A 134 2.17 -2.17 -13.74
N TRP A 135 1.34 -3.09 -13.24
CA TRP A 135 1.80 -4.20 -12.41
C TRP A 135 2.36 -5.35 -13.24
N THR A 136 3.68 -5.36 -13.43
CA THR A 136 4.40 -6.40 -14.18
C THR A 136 5.25 -7.27 -13.27
N LEU A 137 5.27 -8.58 -13.56
CA LEU A 137 6.16 -9.54 -12.88
C LEU A 137 7.46 -9.79 -13.65
N LYS A 138 7.65 -9.13 -14.81
CA LYS A 138 8.88 -9.22 -15.59
C LYS A 138 10.08 -8.74 -14.77
N ARG A 139 11.28 -9.18 -15.14
CA ARG A 139 12.54 -8.61 -14.66
C ARG A 139 12.98 -7.49 -15.57
N ARG A 140 13.81 -6.56 -15.07
CA ARG A 140 14.30 -5.42 -15.87
C ARG A 140 14.83 -5.80 -17.26
N LYS A 141 15.53 -6.93 -17.38
CA LYS A 141 16.09 -7.44 -18.66
C LYS A 141 15.05 -7.91 -19.67
N GLU A 142 13.82 -8.17 -19.22
CA GLU A 142 12.70 -8.66 -20.03
C GLU A 142 11.73 -7.51 -20.40
N MET A 143 11.99 -6.30 -19.91
CA MET A 143 11.15 -5.13 -20.14
C MET A 143 11.70 -4.27 -21.27
N THR A 144 10.81 -3.84 -22.14
CA THR A 144 11.06 -2.74 -23.07
C THR A 144 11.04 -1.39 -22.35
N GLU A 145 11.61 -0.34 -22.96
CA GLU A 145 11.55 1.01 -22.39
C GLU A 145 10.11 1.54 -22.27
N SER A 146 9.22 1.15 -23.20
CA SER A 146 7.79 1.50 -23.11
C SER A 146 7.12 0.85 -21.90
N GLU A 147 7.43 -0.41 -21.59
CA GLU A 147 6.88 -1.10 -20.43
C GLU A 147 7.42 -0.51 -19.12
N LEU A 148 8.69 -0.11 -19.11
CA LEU A 148 9.30 0.58 -17.99
C LEU A 148 8.67 1.96 -17.77
N GLY A 149 8.44 2.73 -18.84
CA GLY A 149 7.79 4.04 -18.80
C GLY A 149 6.32 4.01 -18.37
N ALA A 150 5.66 2.84 -18.48
CA ALA A 150 4.30 2.65 -17.97
C ALA A 150 4.23 2.47 -16.43
N ILE A 151 5.37 2.28 -15.75
CA ILE A 151 5.45 2.22 -14.30
C ILE A 151 5.54 3.66 -13.76
N LYS A 152 4.44 4.12 -13.14
CA LYS A 152 4.27 5.50 -12.68
C LYS A 152 5.13 5.79 -11.45
N ALA A 153 4.81 5.11 -10.34
CA ALA A 153 5.51 5.25 -9.05
C ALA A 153 5.78 6.71 -8.65
N ALA A 154 4.75 7.56 -8.72
CA ALA A 154 4.87 9.00 -8.47
C ALA A 154 5.31 9.29 -7.03
N GLU A 155 6.25 10.23 -6.87
CA GLU A 155 6.76 10.61 -5.54
C GLU A 155 5.75 11.43 -4.75
N LYS A 156 5.20 12.48 -5.38
CA LYS A 156 4.33 13.50 -4.77
C LYS A 156 2.99 13.57 -5.46
#